data_AF-L9YF91-F1
#
_entry.id   AF-L9YF91-F1
#
_cell.length_a   1.000
_cell.length_b   1.000
_cell.length_c   1.000
_cell.angle_alpha   90.00
_cell.angle_beta   90.00
_cell.angle_gamma   90.00
#
_symmetry.space_group_name_H-M   'P 1'
#
loop_
_entity.id
_entity.type
_entity.pdbx_description
1 polymer ?
#
loop_
_entity_poly.entity_id
_entity_poly.type
_entity_poly.pdbx_seq_one_letter_code
_entity_poly.pdbx_strand_id
1 'polypeptide(L)' 'MVNTSSEVDHIERIADGGHPLDESNLQTLCADCHEDKTADENSKTTRETTPDVTLHDYLDLEQ' A
#
# COMPACT_ATOMS: atom_id res chain seq x y z
N MET A 1 26.45 2.16 -2.22
CA MET A 1 26.19 2.07 -3.67
C MET A 1 24.71 2.25 -3.79
N VAL A 2 24.24 3.28 -4.51
CA VAL A 2 22.80 3.55 -4.66
C VAL A 2 22.31 2.69 -5.83
N ASN A 3 21.26 1.91 -5.62
CA ASN A 3 20.66 1.13 -6.69
C ASN A 3 19.97 2.11 -7.67
N THR A 4 20.39 2.15 -8.93
CA THR A 4 19.98 3.21 -9.89
C THR A 4 18.66 2.91 -10.61
N SER A 5 17.93 1.86 -10.21
CA SER A 5 16.61 1.58 -10.78
C SER A 5 15.61 2.59 -10.25
N SER A 6 14.91 3.29 -11.15
CA SER A 6 13.87 4.26 -10.81
C SER A 6 12.47 3.69 -10.97
N GLU A 7 11.64 3.88 -9.96
CA GLU A 7 10.27 3.41 -9.86
C GLU A 7 9.33 4.60 -9.64
N VAL A 8 8.11 4.52 -10.19
CA VAL A 8 7.07 5.52 -9.96
C VAL A 8 6.19 5.03 -8.82
N ASP A 9 6.04 5.86 -7.80
CA ASP A 9 5.31 5.53 -6.58
C ASP A 9 4.36 6.67 -6.20
N HIS A 10 3.28 6.32 -5.49
CA HIS A 10 2.31 7.32 -5.02
C HIS A 10 2.84 8.06 -3.79
N ILE A 11 2.69 9.38 -3.72
CA ILE A 11 3.05 10.18 -2.54
C ILE A 11 2.18 9.77 -1.36
N GLU A 12 0.86 9.85 -1.53
CA GLU A 12 -0.15 9.26 -0.66
C GLU A 12 -0.62 7.93 -1.26
N ARG A 13 -0.57 6.85 -0.46
CA ARG A 13 -0.95 5.52 -0.93
C ARG A 13 -2.41 5.48 -1.30
N ILE A 14 -2.73 4.66 -2.30
CA ILE A 14 -4.12 4.39 -2.68
C ILE A 14 -4.91 3.83 -1.49
N ALA A 15 -4.29 2.98 -0.66
CA ALA A 15 -4.91 2.42 0.55
C ALA A 15 -5.28 3.49 1.59
N ASP A 16 -4.57 4.61 1.60
CA ASP A 16 -4.76 5.71 2.55
C ASP A 16 -5.61 6.86 1.94
N GLY A 17 -6.10 6.70 0.70
CA GLY A 17 -7.00 7.65 0.02
C GLY A 17 -6.39 8.41 -1.15
N GLY A 18 -5.12 8.17 -1.48
CA GLY A 18 -4.43 8.84 -2.58
C GLY A 18 -5.03 8.54 -3.95
N HIS A 19 -5.17 9.57 -4.80
CA HIS A 19 -5.75 9.42 -6.13
C HIS A 19 -4.82 8.62 -7.06
N PRO A 20 -5.32 7.59 -7.77
CA PRO A 20 -4.47 6.62 -8.47
C PRO A 20 -3.77 7.18 -9.71
N LEU A 21 -4.35 8.21 -10.33
CA LEU A 21 -3.90 8.80 -11.60
C LEU A 21 -3.62 10.29 -11.49
N ASP A 22 -3.58 10.85 -10.28
CA ASP A 22 -3.23 12.25 -10.11
C ASP A 22 -1.72 12.38 -10.24
N GLU A 23 -1.27 13.04 -11.29
CA GLU A 23 0.15 13.30 -11.56
C GLU A 23 0.83 14.06 -10.41
N SER A 24 0.09 14.86 -9.64
CA SER A 24 0.63 15.52 -8.44
C SER A 24 0.83 14.55 -7.26
N ASN A 25 0.21 13.37 -7.29
CA ASN A 25 0.38 12.30 -6.32
C ASN A 25 1.41 11.25 -6.77
N LEU A 26 2.16 11.48 -7.86
CA LEU A 26 3.20 10.56 -8.33
C LEU A 26 4.59 11.14 -8.11
N GLN A 27 5.52 10.30 -7.67
CA GLN A 27 6.93 10.65 -7.51
C GLN A 27 7.84 9.55 -8.07
N THR A 28 9.01 9.93 -8.59
CA THR A 28 10.03 8.98 -9.04
C THR A 28 11.05 8.78 -7.94
N LEU A 29 11.21 7.54 -7.47
CA LEU A 29 12.16 7.15 -6.42
C LEU A 29 13.17 6.15 -6.97
N CYS A 30 14.38 6.11 -6.42
CA CYS A 30 15.25 4.96 -6.64
C CYS A 30 14.78 3.78 -5.78
N ALA A 31 15.20 2.56 -6.11
CA ALA A 31 14.79 1.36 -5.39
C ALA A 31 15.03 1.46 -3.87
N ASP A 32 16.19 1.98 -3.45
CA ASP A 32 16.50 2.13 -2.02
C ASP A 32 15.50 3.08 -1.32
N CYS A 33 15.18 4.22 -1.95
CA CYS A 33 14.18 5.16 -1.42
C CYS A 33 12.75 4.60 -1.46
N HIS A 34 12.44 3.75 -2.45
CA HIS A 34 11.14 3.09 -2.57
C HIS A 34 10.93 2.07 -1.45
N GLU A 35 11.98 1.29 -1.14
CA GLU A 35 12.00 0.36 -0.02
C GLU A 35 11.83 1.08 1.32
N ASP A 36 12.56 2.17 1.53
CA ASP A 36 12.47 3.00 2.74
C ASP A 36 11.04 3.55 2.94
N LYS A 37 10.43 4.09 1.88
CA LYS A 37 9.04 4.56 1.92
C LYS A 37 8.07 3.43 2.25
N THR A 38 8.23 2.27 1.60
CA THR A 38 7.36 1.12 1.84
C THR A 38 7.43 0.64 3.29
N ALA A 39 8.63 0.63 3.88
CA ALA A 39 8.83 0.26 5.28
C ALA A 39 8.16 1.26 6.24
N ASP A 40 8.35 2.57 6.00
CA ASP A 40 7.77 3.63 6.82
C ASP A 40 6.23 3.59 6.80
N GLU A 41 5.62 3.45 5.62
CA GLU A 41 4.17 3.40 5.46
C GLU A 41 3.54 2.14 6.08
N ASN A 42 4.21 0.99 5.96
CA ASN A 42 3.77 -0.25 6.62
C ASN A 42 3.95 -0.20 8.15
N SER A 43 4.81 0.67 8.67
CA SER A 43 4.93 0.87 10.11
C SER A 43 3.79 1.72 10.69
N LYS A 44 3.25 2.65 9.89
CA LYS A 44 2.18 3.58 10.28
C LYS A 44 0.78 2.98 10.21
N THR A 45 0.59 1.92 9.43
CA THR A 45 -0.69 1.19 9.45
C THR A 45 -0.81 0.48 10.81
N THR A 46 -1.56 1.08 11.72
CA THR A 46 -2.20 0.31 12.79
C THR A 46 -3.02 -0.73 12.07
N ARG A 47 -2.60 -2.00 12.12
CA ARG A 47 -3.31 -3.12 11.50
C ARG A 47 -4.76 -3.08 11.99
N GLU A 48 -5.62 -2.40 11.25
CA GLU A 48 -7.05 -2.38 11.52
C GLU A 48 -7.46 -3.83 11.41
N THR A 49 -8.00 -4.35 12.51
CA THR A 49 -8.34 -5.75 12.69
C THR A 49 -9.10 -6.20 11.46
N THR A 50 -8.45 -6.95 10.57
CA THR A 50 -9.13 -7.61 9.46
C THR A 50 -10.28 -8.38 10.11
N PRO A 51 -11.54 -8.16 9.72
CA PRO A 51 -12.65 -8.86 10.33
C PRO A 51 -12.34 -10.36 10.26
N ASP A 52 -12.42 -11.03 11.40
CA ASP A 52 -12.23 -12.48 11.51
C ASP A 52 -13.43 -13.15 10.86
N VAL A 53 -13.44 -13.19 9.53
CA VAL A 53 -14.45 -13.89 8.73
C VAL A 53 -13.94 -15.28 8.48
N THR A 54 -14.66 -16.27 8.99
CA THR A 54 -14.30 -17.68 8.80
C THR A 54 -14.91 -18.21 7.52
N LEU A 55 -14.35 -19.30 6.98
CA LEU A 55 -14.90 -19.97 5.80
C LEU A 55 -16.36 -20.42 6.01
N HIS A 56 -16.76 -20.70 7.26
CA HIS A 56 -18.15 -21.06 7.59
C HIS A 56 -19.10 -19.88 7.37
N ASP A 57 -18.70 -18.65 7.76
CA ASP A 57 -19.53 -17.44 7.61
C ASP A 57 -19.84 -17.13 6.13
N TYR A 58 -18.98 -17.55 5.20
CA TYR A 58 -19.20 -17.40 3.76
C TYR A 58 -20.13 -18.46 3.17
N LEU A 59 -20.13 -19.68 3.70
CA LEU A 59 -20.91 -20.79 3.17
C LEU A 59 -22.38 -20.75 3.65
N ASP A 60 -22.66 -20.09 4.77
CA ASP A 60 -24.01 -19.96 5.34
C ASP A 60 -24.88 -18.91 4.62
N LEU A 61 -24.34 -18.15 3.66
CA LEU A 61 -25.07 -17.14 2.90
C LEU A 61 -25.86 -17.70 1.68
N GLU A 62 -25.77 -19.00 1.42
CA GLU A 62 -26.41 -19.65 0.26
C GLU A 62 -27.69 -20.45 0.59
N GLN A 63 -28.48 -20.05 1.60
CA GLN A 63 -29.78 -20.69 1.91
C GLN A 63 -30.99 -19.79 1.64
#